data_AF-A0A9P6XX25-F1
#
_entry.id   AF-A0A9P6XX25-F1
#
_cell.length_a   1.000
_cell.length_b   1.000
_cell.length_c   1.000
_cell.angle_alpha   90.00
_cell.angle_beta   90.00
_cell.angle_gamma   90.00
#
_symmetry.space_group_name_H-M   'P 1'
#
loop_
_entity.id
_entity.type
_entity.pdbx_description
1 polymer ?
#
loop_
_entity_poly.entity_id
_entity_poly.type
_entity_poly.pdbx_seq_one_letter_code
_entity_poly.pdbx_strand_id
1 'polypeptide(L)'
;MVYYPLTTLMLAGIRDILIISTPQDTPRFQQLLGDGSQWGLNLAYAVQPSPDGLAQAFLIGAPFIGQDPCALVLGDNIFYGHELPRLLQNAHGRPDGATVFTYHVQDPERYGVAEFDRDGKVLSIEEKPARPRSGYAVTGLYFYDNDVIDVARGIRPKAS
;
A
#
# COMPACT_ATOMS: atom_id res chain seq x y z
N MET A 1 13.87 4.53 7.98
CA MET A 1 13.17 4.21 6.72
C MET A 1 11.72 4.69 6.70
N VAL A 2 10.93 4.51 7.77
CA VAL A 2 9.49 4.85 7.81
C VAL A 2 9.08 6.26 7.36
N TYR A 3 9.98 7.24 7.43
CA TYR A 3 9.71 8.60 6.95
C TYR A 3 9.38 8.67 5.45
N TYR A 4 9.98 7.83 4.59
CA TYR A 4 9.72 7.85 3.14
C TYR A 4 8.29 7.43 2.75
N PRO A 5 7.76 6.29 3.23
CA PRO A 5 6.37 5.93 2.99
C PRO A 5 5.41 6.88 3.69
N LEU A 6 5.75 7.39 4.89
CA LEU A 6 4.93 8.39 5.58
C LEU A 6 4.77 9.67 4.75
N THR A 7 5.87 10.22 4.22
CA THR A 7 5.80 11.42 3.39
C THR A 7 5.10 11.15 2.06
N THR A 8 5.15 9.92 1.54
CA THR A 8 4.36 9.52 0.35
C THR A 8 2.86 9.66 0.62
N LEU A 9 2.36 9.18 1.76
CA LEU A 9 0.94 9.38 2.15
C LEU A 9 0.61 10.86 2.37
N MET A 10 1.51 11.62 3.00
CA MET A 10 1.33 13.07 3.20
C MET A 10 1.24 13.83 1.87
N LEU A 11 2.06 13.46 0.88
CA LEU A 11 2.02 14.04 -0.48
C LEU A 11 0.74 13.70 -1.23
N ALA A 12 0.13 12.55 -0.93
CA ALA A 12 -1.20 12.18 -1.43
C ALA A 12 -2.34 12.99 -0.76
N GLY A 13 -2.04 13.73 0.31
CA GLY A 13 -3.02 14.51 1.09
C GLY A 13 -3.60 13.79 2.30
N ILE A 14 -3.14 12.57 2.61
CA ILE A 14 -3.67 11.74 3.68
C ILE A 14 -3.11 12.20 5.04
N ARG A 15 -4.01 12.36 6.03
CA ARG A 15 -3.68 12.87 7.37
C ARG A 15 -3.96 11.88 8.50
N ASP A 16 -4.97 11.03 8.32
CA ASP A 16 -5.27 9.91 9.22
C ASP A 16 -4.52 8.67 8.73
N ILE A 17 -3.55 8.20 9.53
CA ILE A 17 -2.66 7.10 9.11
C ILE A 17 -2.55 6.07 10.23
N LEU A 18 -2.85 4.81 9.88
CA LEU A 18 -2.62 3.66 10.74
C LEU A 18 -1.27 3.02 10.43
N ILE A 19 -0.39 2.97 11.44
CA ILE A 19 0.89 2.29 11.37
C ILE A 19 0.72 0.88 11.94
N ILE A 20 0.89 -0.12 11.08
CA ILE A 20 0.85 -1.53 11.46
C ILE A 20 2.27 -2.08 11.52
N SER A 21 2.66 -2.68 12.64
CA SER A 21 3.98 -3.30 12.79
C SER A 21 3.95 -4.52 13.71
N THR A 22 5.11 -5.13 13.94
CA THR A 22 5.26 -6.27 14.85
C THR A 22 4.93 -5.87 16.29
N PRO A 23 4.61 -6.83 17.18
CA PRO A 23 4.39 -6.53 18.60
C PRO A 23 5.58 -5.82 19.26
N GLN A 24 6.81 -6.14 18.81
CA GLN A 24 8.04 -5.61 19.38
C GLN A 24 8.37 -4.20 18.86
N ASP A 25 8.03 -3.90 17.60
CA ASP A 25 8.40 -2.62 16.96
C ASP A 25 7.30 -1.57 17.03
N THR A 26 6.04 -1.94 17.24
CA THR A 26 4.93 -0.98 17.36
C THR A 26 5.19 0.09 18.45
N PRO A 27 5.65 -0.25 19.67
CA PRO A 27 5.99 0.77 20.67
C PRO A 27 7.14 1.68 20.26
N ARG A 28 8.09 1.18 19.45
CA ARG A 28 9.22 1.96 18.94
C ARG A 28 8.77 2.98 17.90
N PHE A 29 7.83 2.59 17.02
CA PHE A 29 7.22 3.54 16.08
C PHE A 29 6.44 4.62 16.82
N GLN A 30 5.68 4.25 17.85
CA GLN A 30 4.96 5.22 18.66
C GLN A 30 5.90 6.19 19.39
N GLN A 31 7.01 5.69 19.94
CA GLN A 31 8.03 6.54 20.55
C GLN A 31 8.68 7.50 19.54
N LEU A 32 8.91 7.04 18.31
CA LEU A 32 9.57 7.82 17.26
C LEU A 32 8.66 8.90 16.66
N LEU A 33 7.39 8.57 16.40
CA LEU A 33 6.48 9.39 15.59
C LEU A 33 5.41 10.10 16.44
N GLY A 34 5.15 9.62 17.66
CA GLY A 34 4.13 10.17 18.55
C GLY A 34 2.72 9.98 17.99
N ASP A 35 1.82 10.92 18.27
CA ASP A 35 0.48 10.95 17.66
C ASP A 35 0.46 11.66 16.28
N GLY A 36 1.60 12.17 15.83
CA GLY A 36 1.74 12.93 14.57
C GLY A 36 1.27 14.39 14.63
N SER A 37 0.77 14.87 15.77
CA SER A 37 0.24 16.24 15.92
C SER A 37 1.28 17.31 15.57
N GLN A 38 2.56 17.04 15.84
CA GLN A 38 3.71 17.86 15.44
C GLN A 38 3.81 18.15 13.93
N TRP A 39 3.17 17.33 13.09
CA TRP A 39 3.13 17.47 11.63
C TRP A 39 1.70 17.71 11.09
N GLY A 40 0.72 17.90 11.98
CA GLY A 40 -0.69 17.98 11.61
C GLY A 40 -1.23 16.67 11.04
N LEU A 41 -0.79 15.54 11.59
CA LEU A 41 -1.29 14.19 11.28
C LEU A 41 -2.02 13.61 12.48
N ASN A 42 -2.85 12.61 12.24
CA ASN A 42 -3.42 11.74 13.26
C ASN A 42 -2.88 10.32 13.04
N LEU A 43 -1.90 9.93 13.85
CA LEU A 43 -1.27 8.62 13.77
C LEU A 43 -1.91 7.65 14.76
N ALA A 44 -2.42 6.54 14.24
CA ALA A 44 -2.86 5.39 15.02
C ALA A 44 -1.87 4.23 14.87
N TYR A 45 -1.90 3.29 15.81
CA TYR A 45 -0.99 2.15 15.84
C TYR A 45 -1.76 0.85 16.04
N ALA A 46 -1.39 -0.18 15.29
CA ALA A 46 -1.90 -1.53 15.47
C ALA A 46 -0.79 -2.58 15.30
N VAL A 47 -1.01 -3.74 15.91
CA VAL A 47 -0.05 -4.84 15.87
C VAL A 47 -0.48 -5.86 14.83
N GLN A 48 0.47 -6.28 14.00
CA GLN A 48 0.39 -7.48 13.18
C GLN A 48 1.08 -8.64 13.94
N PRO A 49 0.35 -9.65 14.44
CA PRO A 49 0.93 -10.73 15.23
C PRO A 49 1.91 -11.61 14.42
N SER A 50 1.61 -11.82 13.15
CA SER A 50 2.35 -12.67 12.21
C SER A 50 2.27 -12.09 10.79
N PRO A 51 3.31 -12.24 9.95
CA PRO A 51 3.34 -11.66 8.61
C PRO A 51 2.57 -12.52 7.59
N ASP A 52 1.25 -12.63 7.75
CA ASP A 52 0.40 -13.54 6.95
C ASP A 52 -0.01 -12.96 5.58
N GLY A 53 0.69 -11.91 5.14
CA GLY A 53 0.50 -11.25 3.85
C GLY A 53 -0.18 -9.88 3.94
N LEU A 54 -0.13 -9.16 2.82
CA LEU A 54 -0.56 -7.75 2.73
C LEU A 54 -2.05 -7.56 2.97
N ALA A 55 -2.88 -8.53 2.58
CA ALA A 55 -4.33 -8.46 2.79
C ALA A 55 -4.71 -8.35 4.27
N GLN A 56 -3.87 -8.88 5.17
CA GLN A 56 -4.09 -8.80 6.62
C GLN A 56 -4.09 -7.36 7.13
N ALA A 57 -3.40 -6.44 6.45
CA ALA A 57 -3.40 -5.02 6.82
C ALA A 57 -4.82 -4.42 6.77
N PHE A 58 -5.63 -4.80 5.78
CA PHE A 58 -7.02 -4.35 5.66
C PHE A 58 -7.93 -4.97 6.72
N LEU A 59 -7.61 -6.19 7.19
CA LEU A 59 -8.35 -6.83 8.28
C LEU A 59 -8.04 -6.18 9.63
N ILE A 60 -6.75 -5.94 9.91
CA ILE A 60 -6.30 -5.24 11.13
C ILE A 60 -6.82 -3.80 11.14
N GLY A 61 -6.72 -3.12 9.99
CA GLY A 61 -7.13 -1.74 9.82
C GLY A 61 -8.62 -1.51 9.60
N ALA A 62 -9.45 -2.54 9.45
CA ALA A 62 -10.87 -2.38 9.14
C ALA A 62 -11.62 -1.42 10.09
N PRO A 63 -11.42 -1.46 11.42
CA PRO A 63 -12.06 -0.51 12.33
C PRO A 63 -11.57 0.95 12.14
N PHE A 64 -10.32 1.13 11.71
CA PHE A 64 -9.73 2.44 11.44
C PHE A 64 -10.20 3.02 10.11
N ILE A 65 -10.28 2.17 9.07
CA ILE A 65 -10.75 2.56 7.73
C ILE A 65 -12.25 2.90 7.74
N GLY A 66 -13.05 2.15 8.50
CA GLY A 66 -14.49 2.41 8.60
C GLY A 66 -15.20 2.23 7.25
N GLN A 67 -15.77 3.31 6.72
CA GLN A 67 -16.47 3.35 5.43
C GLN A 67 -15.73 4.19 4.37
N ASP A 68 -14.53 4.66 4.69
CA ASP A 68 -13.75 5.52 3.82
C ASP A 68 -12.92 4.70 2.81
N PRO A 69 -12.56 5.30 1.66
CA PRO A 69 -11.49 4.75 0.82
C PRO A 69 -10.15 4.82 1.54
N CYS A 70 -9.18 4.00 1.14
CA CYS A 70 -7.88 3.96 1.81
C CYS A 70 -6.70 3.81 0.83
N ALA A 71 -5.51 4.12 1.34
CA ALA A 71 -4.26 3.83 0.66
C ALA A 71 -3.37 2.97 1.57
N LEU A 72 -2.65 2.03 0.96
CA LEU A 72 -1.67 1.18 1.61
C LEU A 72 -0.29 1.47 1.00
N VAL A 73 0.71 1.69 1.84
CA VAL A 73 2.11 1.79 1.43
C VAL A 73 2.99 0.87 2.27
N LEU A 74 3.92 0.16 1.64
CA LEU A 74 4.88 -0.69 2.35
C LEU A 74 5.93 0.15 3.07
N GLY A 75 6.23 -0.20 4.32
CA GLY A 75 7.12 0.56 5.21
C GLY A 75 8.58 0.68 4.76
N ASP A 76 8.98 -0.11 3.77
CA ASP A 76 10.33 -0.18 3.21
C ASP A 76 10.46 0.42 1.80
N ASN A 77 9.35 0.92 1.23
CA ASN A 77 9.33 1.48 -0.11
C ASN A 77 9.75 2.96 -0.11
N ILE A 78 10.53 3.35 -1.11
CA ILE A 78 11.00 4.73 -1.31
C ILE A 78 10.52 5.19 -2.68
N PHE A 79 9.70 6.23 -2.70
CA PHE A 79 9.20 6.86 -3.92
C PHE A 79 9.82 8.25 -4.08
N TYR A 80 10.32 8.54 -5.27
CA TYR A 80 10.87 9.85 -5.62
C TYR A 80 10.64 10.13 -7.10
N GLY A 81 10.25 11.35 -7.43
CA GLY A 81 10.07 11.80 -8.79
C GLY A 81 9.34 13.14 -8.85
N HIS A 82 9.64 13.93 -9.87
CA HIS A 82 9.05 15.26 -10.04
C HIS A 82 7.52 15.22 -10.10
N GLU A 83 6.97 14.25 -10.83
CA GLU A 83 5.54 14.08 -11.06
C GLU A 83 4.81 13.31 -9.95
N LEU A 84 5.53 12.81 -8.94
CA LEU A 84 4.98 11.92 -7.93
C LEU A 84 3.77 12.54 -7.19
N PRO A 85 3.82 13.79 -6.67
CA PRO A 85 2.67 14.37 -5.98
C PRO A 85 1.41 14.42 -6.85
N ARG A 86 1.55 14.74 -8.14
CA ARG A 86 0.42 14.79 -9.09
C ARG A 86 -0.17 13.40 -9.33
N LEU A 87 0.67 12.37 -9.46
CA LEU A 87 0.22 10.99 -9.61
C LEU A 87 -0.55 10.51 -8.37
N LEU A 88 -0.07 10.85 -7.17
CA LEU A 88 -0.72 10.50 -5.91
C LEU A 88 -2.08 11.18 -5.76
N GLN A 89 -2.16 12.49 -6.04
CA GLN A 89 -3.42 13.23 -5.99
C GLN A 89 -4.45 12.70 -7.00
N ASN A 90 -4.00 12.33 -8.20
CA ASN A 90 -4.89 11.71 -9.20
C ASN A 90 -5.45 10.36 -8.74
N ALA A 91 -4.64 9.54 -8.03
CA ALA A 91 -5.11 8.28 -7.48
C ALA A 91 -6.08 8.50 -6.31
N HIS A 92 -5.76 9.45 -5.42
CA HIS A 92 -6.62 9.84 -4.31
C HIS A 92 -7.98 10.38 -4.76
N GLY A 93 -8.03 11.12 -5.87
CA GLY A 93 -9.27 11.68 -6.42
C GLY A 93 -10.18 10.68 -7.15
N ARG A 94 -9.82 9.39 -7.22
CA ARG A 94 -10.67 8.37 -7.84
C ARG A 94 -11.65 7.80 -6.80
N PRO A 95 -12.97 7.93 -7.00
CA PRO A 95 -13.95 7.51 -6.00
C PRO A 95 -14.13 5.99 -5.93
N ASP A 96 -13.92 5.29 -7.04
CA ASP A 96 -14.26 3.86 -7.18
C ASP A 96 -13.08 3.05 -7.73
N GLY A 97 -13.00 1.81 -7.28
CA GLY A 97 -12.03 0.80 -7.71
C GLY A 97 -10.66 0.90 -7.03
N ALA A 98 -9.67 0.31 -7.69
CA ALA A 98 -8.30 0.23 -7.20
C ALA A 98 -7.33 0.93 -8.16
N THR A 99 -6.34 1.62 -7.60
CA THR A 99 -5.18 2.13 -8.33
C THR A 99 -3.91 1.52 -7.77
N VAL A 100 -3.13 0.91 -8.66
CA VAL A 100 -1.78 0.39 -8.36
C VAL A 100 -0.77 1.10 -9.25
N PHE A 101 0.45 1.24 -8.77
CA PHE A 101 1.54 1.86 -9.54
C PHE A 101 2.52 0.79 -9.98
N THR A 102 2.94 0.86 -11.23
CA THR A 102 3.94 -0.07 -11.79
C THR A 102 5.21 0.64 -12.16
N TYR A 103 6.35 -0.05 -12.02
CA TYR A 103 7.65 0.46 -12.37
C TYR A 103 8.44 -0.58 -13.18
N HIS A 104 9.20 -0.13 -14.17
CA HIS A 104 10.03 -1.02 -14.97
C HIS A 104 11.25 -1.47 -14.16
N VAL A 105 11.42 -2.78 -13.99
CA VAL A 105 12.51 -3.38 -13.21
C VAL A 105 13.33 -4.36 -14.04
N GLN A 106 14.54 -4.66 -13.58
CA GLN A 106 15.42 -5.63 -14.24
C GLN A 106 15.02 -7.08 -13.92
N ASP A 107 14.59 -7.35 -12.69
CA ASP A 107 14.26 -8.69 -12.18
C ASP A 107 12.76 -8.80 -11.80
N PRO A 108 11.83 -8.79 -12.78
CA PRO A 108 10.38 -8.75 -12.51
C PRO A 108 9.85 -9.98 -11.78
N GLU A 109 10.49 -11.15 -11.90
CA GLU A 109 10.09 -12.42 -11.26
C GLU A 109 10.09 -12.37 -9.72
N ARG A 110 10.70 -11.33 -9.13
CA ARG A 110 10.75 -11.14 -7.67
C ARG A 110 9.51 -10.46 -7.11
N TYR A 111 8.63 -9.94 -7.97
CA TYR A 111 7.52 -9.06 -7.62
C TYR A 111 6.19 -9.53 -8.24
N GLY A 112 5.10 -8.85 -7.91
CA GLY A 112 3.87 -8.90 -8.69
C GLY A 112 4.09 -8.22 -10.04
N VAL A 113 3.87 -8.92 -11.15
CA VAL A 113 4.10 -8.40 -12.51
C VAL A 113 2.77 -8.10 -13.18
N ALA A 114 2.62 -6.88 -13.68
CA ALA A 114 1.43 -6.46 -14.42
C ALA A 114 1.62 -6.65 -15.93
N GLU A 115 0.69 -7.34 -16.57
CA GLU A 115 0.58 -7.45 -18.03
C GLU A 115 -0.36 -6.35 -18.54
N PHE A 116 0.00 -5.73 -19.66
CA PHE A 116 -0.79 -4.66 -20.26
C PHE A 116 -1.16 -5.00 -21.70
N ASP A 117 -2.31 -4.53 -22.17
CA ASP A 117 -2.62 -4.49 -23.59
C ASP A 117 -1.93 -3.29 -24.29
N ARG A 118 -2.22 -3.12 -25.58
CA ARG A 118 -1.61 -2.07 -26.41
C ARG A 118 -2.05 -0.66 -26.01
N ASP A 119 -3.19 -0.53 -25.34
CA ASP A 119 -3.76 0.74 -24.91
C ASP A 119 -3.40 1.06 -23.46
N GLY A 120 -2.57 0.21 -22.82
CA GLY A 120 -2.11 0.39 -21.44
C GLY A 120 -3.10 -0.09 -20.39
N LYS A 121 -4.11 -0.88 -20.76
CA LYS A 121 -5.04 -1.50 -19.80
C LYS A 121 -4.40 -2.75 -19.18
N VAL A 122 -4.52 -2.90 -17.87
CA VAL A 122 -4.05 -4.10 -17.16
C VAL A 122 -4.88 -5.31 -17.59
N LEU A 123 -4.20 -6.35 -18.09
CA LEU A 123 -4.79 -7.64 -18.47
C LEU A 123 -4.71 -8.65 -17.34
N SER A 124 -3.56 -8.71 -16.66
CA SER A 124 -3.32 -9.66 -15.57
C SER A 124 -2.28 -9.12 -14.59
N ILE A 125 -2.33 -9.60 -13.34
CA ILE A 125 -1.27 -9.41 -12.35
C ILE A 125 -0.92 -10.78 -11.81
N GLU A 126 0.36 -11.17 -11.89
CA GLU A 126 0.85 -12.46 -11.41
C GLU A 126 1.91 -12.24 -10.33
N GLU A 127 1.77 -12.90 -9.18
CA GLU A 127 2.71 -12.78 -8.06
C GLU A 127 3.92 -13.70 -8.28
N LYS A 128 5.11 -13.10 -8.40
CA LYS A 128 6.41 -13.79 -8.57
C LYS A 128 6.39 -14.83 -9.70
N PRO A 129 6.06 -14.43 -10.94
CA PRO A 129 5.94 -15.36 -12.05
C PRO A 129 7.30 -15.95 -12.41
N ALA A 130 7.37 -17.27 -12.60
CA ALA A 130 8.58 -17.93 -13.09
C ALA A 130 8.96 -17.50 -14.52
N ARG A 131 7.98 -16.99 -15.30
CA ARG A 131 8.17 -16.44 -16.65
C ARG A 131 7.37 -15.14 -16.77
N PRO A 132 7.95 -13.99 -16.36
CA PRO A 132 7.29 -12.70 -16.40
C PRO A 132 6.79 -12.34 -17.82
N ARG A 133 5.55 -11.86 -17.91
CA ARG A 133 4.94 -11.42 -19.19
C ARG A 133 5.28 -9.98 -19.56
N SER A 134 5.84 -9.23 -18.62
CA SER A 134 6.31 -7.85 -18.82
C SER A 134 7.47 -7.55 -17.86
N GLY A 135 8.15 -6.41 -18.07
CA GLY A 135 9.15 -5.87 -17.14
C GLY A 135 8.56 -4.97 -16.05
N TYR A 136 7.25 -4.89 -15.90
CA TYR A 136 6.58 -3.93 -15.02
C TYR A 136 6.14 -4.58 -13.70
N ALA A 137 6.87 -4.25 -12.63
CA ALA A 137 6.53 -4.69 -11.27
C ALA A 137 5.51 -3.74 -10.64
N VAL A 138 4.52 -4.30 -9.96
CA VAL A 138 3.61 -3.60 -9.06
C VAL A 138 4.42 -3.14 -7.83
N THR A 139 4.41 -1.84 -7.58
CA THR A 139 5.10 -1.23 -6.43
C THR A 139 4.29 -1.42 -5.15
N GLY A 140 4.93 -1.17 -4.00
CA GLY A 140 4.28 -1.26 -2.69
C GLY A 140 3.38 -0.09 -2.34
N LEU A 141 2.67 0.51 -3.30
CA LEU A 141 1.72 1.60 -3.08
C LEU A 141 0.41 1.31 -3.80
N TYR A 142 -0.68 1.39 -3.05
CA TYR A 142 -2.01 0.97 -3.49
C TYR A 142 -3.05 1.96 -2.98
N PHE A 143 -4.06 2.26 -3.81
CA PHE A 143 -5.26 3.01 -3.43
C PHE A 143 -6.47 2.15 -3.73
N TYR A 144 -7.43 2.15 -2.81
CA TYR A 144 -8.64 1.34 -2.90
C TYR A 144 -9.87 2.12 -2.42
N ASP A 145 -11.01 1.80 -3.01
CA ASP A 145 -12.31 2.01 -2.39
C ASP A 145 -12.50 1.10 -1.16
N ASN A 146 -13.63 1.27 -0.46
CA ASN A 146 -13.89 0.57 0.80
C ASN A 146 -14.10 -0.94 0.62
N ASP A 147 -14.49 -1.40 -0.58
CA ASP A 147 -14.73 -2.80 -0.93
C ASP A 147 -13.50 -3.69 -0.64
N VAL A 148 -12.30 -3.10 -0.58
CA VAL A 148 -11.06 -3.81 -0.22
C VAL A 148 -11.14 -4.57 1.10
N ILE A 149 -11.94 -4.10 2.06
CA ILE A 149 -12.13 -4.80 3.34
C ILE A 149 -12.84 -6.14 3.12
N ASP A 150 -13.91 -6.15 2.34
CA ASP A 150 -14.66 -7.37 2.04
C ASP A 150 -13.89 -8.31 1.11
N VAL A 151 -13.18 -7.74 0.14
CA VAL A 151 -12.24 -8.51 -0.68
C VAL A 151 -11.18 -9.19 0.19
N ALA A 152 -10.56 -8.46 1.14
CA ALA A 152 -9.56 -9.01 2.04
C ALA A 152 -10.11 -10.13 2.94
N ARG A 153 -11.38 -10.03 3.39
CA ARG A 153 -12.05 -11.10 4.15
C ARG A 153 -12.26 -12.37 3.31
N GLY A 154 -12.46 -12.22 2.00
CA GLY A 154 -12.67 -13.34 1.08
C GLY A 154 -11.37 -14.05 0.65
N ILE A 155 -10.20 -13.45 0.87
CA ILE A 155 -8.92 -14.04 0.50
C ILE A 155 -8.60 -15.22 1.43
N ARG A 156 -8.53 -16.42 0.86
CA ARG A 156 -8.02 -17.59 1.57
C ARG A 156 -6.50 -17.47 1.71
N PRO A 157 -5.92 -17.83 2.87
CA PRO A 157 -4.47 -17.90 3.02
C PRO A 157 -3.89 -18.77 1.89
N LYS A 158 -2.90 -18.25 1.17
CA LYS A 158 -2.16 -19.10 0.23
C LYS A 158 -1.42 -20.14 1.06
N ALA A 159 -1.63 -21.42 0.75
CA ALA A 159 -0.81 -22.48 1.33
C ALA A 159 0.65 -22.20 0.92
N SER A 160 1.50 -21.99 1.93
CA SER A 160 2.95 -21.90 1.80
C SER A 160 3.56 -23.25 1.45
#